data_AF-A0A9X6P1C7-F1
#
_entry.id   AF-A0A9X6P1C7-F1
#
_cell.length_a   1.000
_cell.length_b   1.000
_cell.length_c   1.000
_cell.angle_alpha   90.00
_cell.angle_beta   90.00
_cell.angle_gamma   90.00
#
_symmetry.space_group_name_H-M   'P 1'
#
loop_
_entity.id
_entity.type
_entity.pdbx_description
1 polymer ?
#
loop_
_entity_poly.entity_id
_entity_poly.type
_entity_poly.pdbx_seq_one_letter_code
_entity_poly.pdbx_strand_id
1 'polypeptide(L)'
;MSFASETKKELTNLEMKECCEKAELSALLRMNGSLSFSNRRLSIDIQTENAAIARRIYTLLKKGYDVTVELLVRKKMRLKKNNVYIVRLVEKSREILADLHIVRDDFSFIRNISQELIEKKCCKRSYLRGAFLAGGSVNNPETSSYHLEIFSLYKEHNDAICELMNGFDLNSKTLERRKGYITYLKEAEKITEFLNIIGAHNALLRFEDIRIVRDMRNSVNRLVNCETANLNKTIGAALRQIENIRYIDETVGLDILPDKLQEIAQLRRDYQDVTLKELGEMVSGGKISKSGINHRLRKIDEIAEKLRAGETVVKK
;
A
#
# COMPACT_ATOMS: atom_id res chain seq x y z
N MET A 1 14.42 -6.43 -8.65
CA MET A 1 14.12 -5.11 -9.25
C MET A 1 13.05 -4.45 -8.39
N SER A 2 12.87 -3.12 -8.43
CA SER A 2 11.76 -2.50 -7.69
C SER A 2 10.42 -2.79 -8.40
N PHE A 3 9.32 -2.79 -7.65
CA PHE A 3 7.96 -2.96 -8.20
C PHE A 3 7.71 -1.96 -9.35
N ALA A 4 8.04 -0.69 -9.15
CA ALA A 4 7.96 0.33 -10.21
C ALA A 4 8.77 0.01 -11.48
N SER A 5 9.97 -0.57 -11.34
CA SER A 5 10.80 -0.95 -12.49
C SER A 5 10.18 -2.08 -13.31
N GLU A 6 9.51 -3.02 -12.65
CA GLU A 6 8.81 -4.13 -13.28
C GLU A 6 7.53 -3.65 -13.97
N THR A 7 6.74 -2.79 -13.32
CA THR A 7 5.57 -2.12 -13.92
C THR A 7 5.97 -1.34 -15.19
N LYS A 8 7.07 -0.58 -15.13
CA LYS A 8 7.55 0.16 -16.32
C LYS A 8 7.99 -0.78 -17.45
N LYS A 9 8.63 -1.91 -17.13
CA LYS A 9 9.04 -2.91 -18.13
C LYS A 9 7.83 -3.53 -18.84
N GLU A 10 6.77 -3.85 -18.10
CA GLU A 10 5.51 -4.34 -18.67
C GLU A 10 4.94 -3.37 -19.72
N LEU A 11 4.80 -2.10 -19.33
CA LEU A 11 4.20 -1.05 -20.17
C LEU A 11 4.93 -0.83 -21.51
N THR A 12 6.25 -1.06 -21.55
CA THR A 12 7.04 -0.87 -22.78
C THR A 12 6.73 -1.89 -23.89
N ASN A 13 6.05 -2.99 -23.57
CA ASN A 13 5.72 -4.05 -24.54
C ASN A 13 4.31 -3.90 -25.14
N LEU A 14 3.56 -2.86 -24.77
CA LEU A 14 2.18 -2.70 -25.23
C LEU A 14 2.11 -2.19 -26.66
N GLU A 15 1.38 -2.90 -27.52
CA GLU A 15 1.06 -2.45 -28.87
C GLU A 15 -0.10 -1.46 -28.85
N MET A 16 -0.02 -0.43 -29.69
CA MET A 16 -0.97 0.67 -29.68
C MET A 16 -1.26 1.22 -31.07
N LYS A 17 -2.38 1.94 -31.17
CA LYS A 17 -2.73 2.74 -32.35
C LYS A 17 -1.79 3.94 -32.46
N GLU A 18 -1.57 4.43 -33.67
CA GLU A 18 -0.66 5.56 -33.95
C GLU A 18 -0.96 6.81 -33.12
N CYS A 19 -2.23 7.18 -32.95
CA CYS A 19 -2.61 8.33 -32.12
C CYS A 19 -2.20 8.18 -30.65
N CYS A 20 -2.20 6.96 -30.13
CA CYS A 20 -1.81 6.63 -28.76
C CYS A 20 -0.29 6.61 -28.60
N GLU A 21 0.43 6.11 -29.62
CA GLU A 21 1.89 6.17 -29.70
C GLU A 21 2.40 7.61 -29.68
N LYS A 22 1.75 8.50 -30.45
CA LYS A 22 2.05 9.94 -30.46
C LYS A 22 1.86 10.59 -29.08
N ALA A 23 0.75 10.29 -28.40
CA ALA A 23 0.47 10.81 -27.05
C ALA A 23 1.48 10.30 -26.00
N GLU A 24 1.83 9.00 -26.05
CA GLU A 24 2.85 8.41 -25.16
C GLU A 24 4.24 9.05 -25.40
N LEU A 25 4.62 9.19 -26.68
CA LEU A 25 5.89 9.77 -27.08
C LEU A 25 6.01 11.25 -26.67
N SER A 26 4.94 12.03 -26.82
CA SER A 26 4.90 13.43 -26.36
C SER A 26 5.21 13.55 -24.87
N ALA A 27 4.61 12.71 -24.02
CA ALA A 27 4.86 12.74 -22.58
C ALA A 27 6.31 12.37 -22.26
N LEU A 28 6.86 11.32 -22.91
CA LEU A 28 8.24 10.88 -22.76
C LEU A 28 9.25 11.99 -23.13
N LEU A 29 9.09 12.61 -24.30
CA LEU A 29 9.99 13.67 -24.78
C LEU A 29 9.89 14.92 -23.91
N ARG A 30 8.69 15.31 -23.49
CA ARG A 30 8.51 16.49 -22.65
C ARG A 30 9.17 16.37 -21.29
N MET A 31 9.15 15.17 -20.69
CA MET A 31 9.62 14.95 -19.33
C MET A 31 11.10 14.54 -19.25
N ASN A 32 11.58 13.75 -20.21
CA ASN A 32 12.95 13.23 -20.21
C ASN A 32 13.83 13.82 -21.32
N GLY A 33 13.26 14.63 -22.22
CA GLY A 33 13.99 15.28 -23.30
C GLY A 33 14.76 16.49 -22.83
N SER A 34 15.96 16.64 -23.39
CA SER A 34 16.79 17.82 -23.26
C SER A 34 17.14 18.32 -24.65
N LEU A 35 17.01 19.64 -24.85
CA LEU A 35 17.34 20.25 -26.13
C LEU A 35 18.78 20.74 -26.09
N SER A 36 19.52 20.41 -27.14
CA SER A 36 20.87 20.91 -27.37
C SER A 36 20.90 21.62 -28.72
N PHE A 37 21.56 22.77 -28.76
CA PHE A 37 21.78 23.50 -30.00
C PHE A 37 23.28 23.59 -30.25
N SER A 38 23.75 22.95 -31.32
CA SER A 38 25.16 22.92 -31.69
C SER A 38 25.30 22.99 -33.20
N ASN A 39 26.30 23.72 -33.71
CA ASN A 39 26.56 23.85 -35.14
C ASN A 39 25.32 24.23 -35.98
N ARG A 40 24.47 25.12 -35.45
CA ARG A 40 23.17 25.53 -36.03
C ARG A 40 22.14 24.39 -36.21
N ARG A 41 22.34 23.25 -35.55
CA ARG A 41 21.42 22.12 -35.53
C ARG A 41 20.82 21.95 -34.15
N LEU A 42 19.52 21.73 -34.10
CA LEU A 42 18.77 21.37 -32.90
C LEU A 42 18.80 19.84 -32.76
N SER A 43 19.28 19.35 -31.62
CA SER A 43 19.18 17.94 -31.26
C SER A 43 18.38 17.75 -29.97
N ILE A 44 17.72 16.61 -29.88
CA ILE A 44 16.91 16.19 -28.74
C ILE A 44 17.58 14.96 -28.14
N ASP A 45 18.00 15.07 -26.88
CA ASP A 45 18.56 13.96 -26.13
C ASP A 45 17.55 13.53 -25.07
N ILE A 46 17.02 12.32 -25.19
CA ILE A 46 16.05 11.75 -24.25
C ILE A 46 16.76 10.74 -23.38
N GLN A 47 16.85 11.04 -22.08
CA GLN A 47 17.66 10.25 -21.15
C GLN A 47 16.80 9.36 -20.27
N THR A 48 17.25 8.12 -20.05
CA THR A 48 16.63 7.20 -19.10
C THR A 48 17.64 6.20 -18.55
N GLU A 49 17.44 5.76 -17.31
CA GLU A 49 18.23 4.68 -16.71
C GLU A 49 17.67 3.29 -17.05
N ASN A 50 16.48 3.22 -17.65
CA ASN A 50 15.83 1.97 -18.01
C ASN A 50 15.97 1.68 -19.52
N ALA A 51 16.69 0.60 -19.84
CA ALA A 51 16.92 0.16 -21.21
C ALA A 51 15.63 -0.14 -21.99
N ALA A 52 14.59 -0.65 -21.33
CA ALA A 52 13.31 -0.95 -21.97
C ALA A 52 12.59 0.33 -22.41
N ILE A 53 12.66 1.39 -21.60
CA ILE A 53 12.10 2.70 -21.94
C ILE A 53 12.88 3.32 -23.10
N ALA A 54 14.21 3.23 -23.10
CA ALA A 54 15.04 3.73 -24.20
C ALA A 54 14.68 3.04 -25.53
N ARG A 55 14.53 1.71 -25.51
CA ARG A 55 14.07 0.95 -26.68
C ARG A 55 12.67 1.36 -27.12
N ARG A 56 11.74 1.54 -26.17
CA ARG A 56 10.38 1.99 -26.47
C ARG A 56 10.38 3.35 -27.19
N ILE A 57 11.13 4.33 -26.67
CA ILE A 57 11.26 5.66 -27.29
C ILE A 57 11.85 5.53 -28.70
N TYR A 58 12.92 4.74 -28.86
CA TYR A 58 13.54 4.49 -30.16
C TYR A 58 12.53 3.92 -31.18
N THR A 59 11.77 2.89 -30.79
CA THR A 59 10.75 2.26 -31.64
C THR A 59 9.64 3.24 -31.99
N LEU A 60 9.13 4.01 -31.03
CA LEU A 60 8.08 5.01 -31.26
C LEU A 60 8.55 6.09 -32.25
N LEU A 61 9.78 6.59 -32.11
CA LEU A 61 10.36 7.57 -33.03
C LEU A 61 10.50 6.99 -34.45
N LYS A 62 11.07 5.78 -34.58
CA LYS A 62 11.27 5.13 -35.88
C LYS A 62 9.98 4.75 -36.60
N LYS A 63 8.92 4.43 -35.85
CA LYS A 63 7.61 4.10 -36.42
C LYS A 63 6.82 5.35 -36.80
N GLY A 64 6.87 6.40 -35.98
CA GLY A 64 6.13 7.63 -36.22
C GLY A 64 6.79 8.59 -37.20
N TYR A 65 8.12 8.51 -37.37
CA TYR A 65 8.88 9.48 -38.17
C TYR A 65 9.99 8.80 -38.97
N ASP A 66 10.13 9.22 -40.22
CA ASP A 66 11.27 8.87 -41.07
C ASP A 66 12.50 9.72 -40.71
N VAL A 67 13.22 9.28 -39.68
CA VAL A 67 14.40 9.94 -39.11
C VAL A 67 15.45 8.95 -38.65
N THR A 68 16.71 9.37 -38.63
CA THR A 68 17.78 8.62 -37.96
C THR A 68 17.80 8.91 -36.46
N VAL A 69 17.74 7.85 -35.66
CA VAL A 69 17.79 7.93 -34.19
C VAL A 69 19.04 7.23 -33.71
N GLU A 70 19.86 7.91 -32.92
CA GLU A 70 21.08 7.37 -32.33
C GLU A 70 20.79 6.88 -30.91
N LEU A 71 21.31 5.71 -30.53
CA LEU A 71 21.25 5.20 -29.16
C LEU A 71 22.65 5.19 -28.56
N LEU A 72 22.87 6.08 -27.59
CA LEU A 72 24.13 6.20 -26.87
C LEU A 72 23.99 5.61 -25.47
N VAL A 73 25.07 4.99 -24.96
CA VAL A 73 25.12 4.48 -23.59
C VAL A 73 26.26 5.15 -22.85
N ARG A 74 25.94 5.83 -21.75
CA ARG A 74 26.91 6.49 -20.88
C ARG A 74 26.90 5.84 -19.50
N LYS A 75 28.06 5.47 -18.97
CA LYS A 75 28.18 5.02 -17.57
C LYS A 75 28.28 6.24 -16.64
N LYS A 76 27.46 6.29 -15.59
CA LYS A 76 27.65 7.25 -14.50
C LYS A 76 28.92 6.92 -13.72
N MET A 77 29.75 7.92 -13.45
CA MET A 77 31.05 7.78 -12.77
C MET A 77 30.94 7.65 -11.23
N ARG A 78 29.75 7.81 -10.62
CA ARG A 78 29.57 7.80 -9.15
C ARG A 78 28.63 6.69 -8.66
N LEU A 79 28.98 6.10 -7.51
CA LEU A 79 28.32 5.23 -6.49
C LEU A 79 27.18 4.25 -6.83
N LYS A 80 26.62 4.25 -8.04
CA LYS A 80 25.84 3.15 -8.62
C LYS A 80 26.17 3.17 -10.11
N LYS A 81 26.97 2.21 -10.58
CA LYS A 81 27.46 2.09 -11.97
C LYS A 81 26.31 1.80 -12.95
N ASN A 82 25.30 2.66 -12.97
CA ASN A 82 24.12 2.51 -13.79
C ASN A 82 24.41 3.10 -15.17
N ASN A 83 24.01 2.35 -16.19
CA ASN A 83 23.99 2.84 -17.56
C ASN A 83 22.88 3.87 -17.69
N VAL A 84 23.21 5.02 -18.29
CA VAL A 84 22.24 5.99 -18.79
C VAL A 84 22.17 5.80 -20.29
N TYR A 85 20.97 5.49 -20.76
CA TYR A 85 20.66 5.36 -22.17
C TYR A 85 20.17 6.72 -22.66
N ILE A 86 20.74 7.18 -23.78
CA ILE A 86 20.40 8.45 -24.40
C ILE A 86 19.91 8.14 -25.81
N VAL A 87 18.64 8.43 -26.07
CA VAL A 87 18.05 8.37 -27.40
C VAL A 87 18.19 9.76 -28.00
N ARG A 88 19.03 9.90 -29.01
CA ARG A 88 19.38 11.16 -29.65
C ARG A 88 18.72 11.28 -31.02
N LEU A 89 18.04 12.39 -31.23
CA LEU A 89 17.44 12.80 -32.49
C LEU A 89 18.08 14.11 -32.95
N VAL A 90 18.63 14.12 -34.17
CA VAL A 90 19.30 15.30 -34.76
C VAL A 90 18.51 15.85 -35.95
N GLU A 91 17.89 14.97 -36.73
CA GLU A 91 17.13 15.30 -37.92
C GLU A 91 15.67 15.62 -37.58
N LYS A 92 15.08 16.58 -38.28
CA LYS A 92 13.66 16.97 -38.12
C LYS A 92 13.21 17.25 -36.68
N SER A 93 14.16 17.54 -35.76
CA SER A 93 13.89 17.78 -34.34
C SER A 93 12.80 18.83 -34.10
N ARG A 94 12.84 19.93 -34.85
CA ARG A 94 11.84 21.01 -34.73
C ARG A 94 10.46 20.56 -35.20
N GLU A 95 10.38 19.87 -36.34
CA GLU A 95 9.13 19.34 -36.90
C GLU A 95 8.50 18.34 -35.93
N ILE A 96 9.29 17.43 -35.37
CA ILE A 96 8.82 16.42 -34.41
C ILE A 96 8.33 17.08 -33.11
N LEU A 97 9.04 18.09 -32.59
CA LEU A 97 8.58 18.80 -31.38
C LEU A 97 7.27 19.57 -31.61
N ALA A 98 7.08 20.14 -32.81
CA ALA A 98 5.86 20.83 -33.18
C ALA A 98 4.70 19.84 -33.36
N ASP A 99 4.94 18.74 -34.07
CA ASP A 99 3.97 17.66 -34.26
C ASP A 99 3.53 17.02 -32.93
N LEU A 100 4.46 16.87 -31.98
CA LEU A 100 4.16 16.39 -30.62
C LEU A 100 3.60 17.49 -29.69
N HIS A 101 3.26 18.68 -30.20
CA HIS A 101 2.75 19.81 -29.43
C HIS A 101 3.57 20.12 -28.16
N ILE A 102 4.90 20.01 -28.27
CA ILE A 102 5.84 20.41 -27.21
C ILE A 102 6.27 21.86 -27.42
N VAL A 103 6.42 22.27 -28.68
CA VAL A 103 6.69 23.65 -29.08
C VAL A 103 5.63 24.13 -30.06
N ARG A 104 5.42 25.44 -30.11
CA ARG A 104 4.62 26.10 -31.15
C ARG A 104 5.49 26.38 -32.39
N ASP A 105 4.87 26.88 -33.46
CA ASP A 105 5.56 27.25 -34.71
C ASP A 105 6.64 28.32 -34.50
N ASP A 106 6.40 29.25 -33.57
CA ASP A 106 7.35 30.28 -33.12
C ASP A 106 8.46 29.73 -32.20
N PHE A 107 8.48 28.42 -31.97
CA PHE A 107 9.41 27.70 -31.11
C PHE A 107 9.27 28.00 -29.60
N SER A 108 8.18 28.63 -29.19
CA SER A 108 7.84 28.77 -27.77
C SER A 108 7.34 27.45 -27.17
N PHE A 109 7.70 27.17 -25.92
CA PHE A 109 7.31 25.92 -25.25
C PHE A 109 5.85 25.94 -24.81
N ILE A 110 5.13 24.88 -25.14
CA ILE A 110 3.79 24.63 -24.62
C ILE A 110 3.93 24.04 -23.21
N ARG A 111 3.45 24.77 -22.19
CA ARG A 111 3.58 24.37 -20.77
C ARG A 111 2.51 23.38 -20.30
N ASN A 112 1.40 23.26 -21.04
CA ASN A 112 0.26 22.38 -20.72
C ASN A 112 0.15 21.21 -21.73
N ILE A 113 -0.62 20.17 -21.43
CA ILE A 113 -0.90 19.05 -22.34
C ILE A 113 -1.85 19.54 -23.44
N SER A 114 -1.49 19.33 -24.72
CA SER A 114 -2.34 19.72 -25.84
C SER A 114 -3.63 18.89 -25.86
N GLN A 115 -4.79 19.53 -25.96
CA GLN A 115 -6.08 18.84 -26.04
C GLN A 115 -6.18 17.93 -27.29
N GLU A 116 -5.51 18.28 -28.38
CA GLU A 116 -5.45 17.46 -29.59
C GLU A 116 -4.78 16.10 -29.34
N LEU A 117 -3.75 16.06 -28.48
CA LEU A 117 -3.08 14.81 -28.11
C LEU A 117 -3.94 13.93 -27.20
N ILE A 118 -4.89 14.52 -26.47
CA ILE A 118 -5.69 13.82 -25.45
C ILE A 118 -7.19 13.85 -25.73
N GLU A 119 -7.58 14.09 -26.98
CA GLU A 119 -8.98 14.16 -27.41
C GLU A 119 -9.72 12.85 -27.09
N LYS A 120 -9.12 11.71 -27.47
CA LYS A 120 -9.71 10.38 -27.29
C LYS A 120 -9.32 9.79 -25.94
N LYS A 121 -10.24 9.05 -25.30
CA LYS A 121 -9.99 8.34 -24.03
C LYS A 121 -8.77 7.41 -24.08
N CYS A 122 -8.50 6.76 -25.23
CA CYS A 122 -7.30 5.94 -25.42
C CYS A 122 -6.00 6.77 -25.42
N CYS A 123 -6.02 7.99 -25.96
CA CYS A 123 -4.86 8.87 -25.98
C CYS A 123 -4.59 9.45 -24.59
N LYS A 124 -5.64 9.79 -23.82
CA LYS A 124 -5.53 10.16 -22.39
C LYS A 124 -4.76 9.09 -21.58
N ARG A 125 -5.15 7.83 -21.75
CA ARG A 125 -4.48 6.67 -21.12
C ARG A 125 -3.01 6.55 -21.52
N SER A 126 -2.73 6.76 -22.81
CA SER A 126 -1.39 6.62 -23.38
C SER A 126 -0.46 7.76 -22.96
N TYR A 127 -0.99 8.97 -22.82
CA TYR A 127 -0.24 10.10 -22.26
C TYR A 127 0.13 9.83 -20.79
N LEU A 128 -0.82 9.37 -19.96
CA LEU A 128 -0.55 8.99 -18.57
C LEU A 128 0.48 7.85 -18.47
N ARG A 129 0.43 6.88 -19.38
CA ARG A 129 1.45 5.82 -19.48
C ARG A 129 2.82 6.42 -19.77
N GLY A 130 2.94 7.27 -20.79
CA GLY A 130 4.21 7.93 -21.13
C GLY A 130 4.74 8.78 -19.97
N ALA A 131 3.86 9.48 -19.26
CA ALA A 131 4.22 10.26 -18.08
C ALA A 131 4.72 9.39 -16.93
N PHE A 132 4.07 8.24 -16.69
CA PHE A 132 4.51 7.27 -15.69
C PHE A 132 5.84 6.60 -16.07
N LEU A 133 6.04 6.26 -17.34
CA LEU A 133 7.33 5.74 -17.83
C LEU A 133 8.46 6.75 -17.56
N ALA A 134 8.24 8.01 -17.94
CA ALA A 134 9.20 9.10 -17.82
C ALA A 134 9.55 9.44 -16.36
N GLY A 135 8.55 9.81 -15.55
CA GLY A 135 8.73 10.37 -14.21
C GLY A 135 7.96 9.65 -13.10
N GLY A 136 7.30 8.53 -13.40
CA GLY A 136 6.47 7.79 -12.46
C GLY A 136 7.23 6.90 -11.48
N SER A 137 6.66 6.68 -10.30
CA SER A 137 7.09 5.69 -9.31
C SER A 137 5.88 5.17 -8.54
N VAL A 138 5.96 3.94 -8.05
CA VAL A 138 4.95 3.30 -7.20
C VAL A 138 5.64 2.45 -6.14
N ASN A 139 5.19 2.60 -4.90
CA ASN A 139 5.71 1.83 -3.77
C ASN A 139 5.33 0.35 -3.89
N ASN A 140 6.14 -0.52 -3.28
CA ASN A 140 5.77 -1.92 -3.13
C ASN A 140 4.57 -2.04 -2.15
N PRO A 141 3.47 -2.69 -2.52
CA PRO A 141 2.27 -2.87 -1.68
C PRO A 141 2.49 -3.75 -0.43
N GLU A 142 3.68 -4.33 -0.25
CA GLU A 142 4.07 -5.04 0.98
C GLU A 142 3.85 -4.20 2.25
N THR A 143 3.98 -2.87 2.15
CA THR A 143 3.72 -1.95 3.27
C THR A 143 2.38 -1.22 3.11
N SER A 144 1.81 -0.74 4.21
CA SER A 144 0.59 0.09 4.20
C SER A 144 0.82 1.52 3.70
N SER A 145 2.07 1.90 3.42
CA SER A 145 2.43 3.20 2.87
C SER A 145 2.28 3.21 1.34
N TYR A 146 1.03 3.16 0.91
CA TYR A 146 0.67 3.25 -0.50
C TYR A 146 0.99 4.63 -1.06
N HIS A 147 1.73 4.64 -2.15
CA HIS A 147 2.12 5.87 -2.82
C HIS A 147 2.43 5.59 -4.29
N LEU A 148 1.77 6.32 -5.17
CA LEU A 148 2.13 6.44 -6.58
C LEU A 148 2.35 7.91 -6.87
N GLU A 149 3.43 8.26 -7.57
CA GLU A 149 3.70 9.63 -7.97
C GLU A 149 4.21 9.71 -9.41
N ILE A 150 3.94 10.84 -10.06
CA ILE A 150 4.55 11.26 -11.33
C ILE A 150 5.21 12.60 -11.09
N PHE A 151 6.53 12.66 -11.29
CA PHE A 151 7.32 13.89 -11.18
C PHE A 151 7.32 14.69 -12.48
N SER A 152 7.14 16.01 -12.39
CA SER A 152 7.27 16.96 -13.50
C SER A 152 8.07 18.18 -13.06
N LEU A 153 8.92 18.72 -13.95
CA LEU A 153 9.74 19.89 -13.66
C LEU A 153 8.90 21.18 -13.55
N TYR A 154 7.88 21.32 -14.41
CA TYR A 154 7.06 22.52 -14.52
C TYR A 154 5.70 22.30 -13.85
N LYS A 155 5.23 23.33 -13.13
CA LYS A 155 3.97 23.29 -12.37
C LYS A 155 2.77 23.11 -13.29
N GLU A 156 2.71 23.84 -14.40
CA GLU A 156 1.61 23.82 -15.34
C GLU A 156 1.41 22.43 -15.97
N HIS A 157 2.51 21.76 -16.30
CA HIS A 157 2.46 20.39 -16.81
C HIS A 157 2.07 19.39 -15.71
N ASN A 158 2.52 19.62 -14.46
CA ASN A 158 2.12 18.79 -13.33
C ASN A 158 0.62 18.90 -13.05
N ASP A 159 0.10 20.13 -13.01
CA ASP A 159 -1.32 20.39 -12.79
C ASP A 159 -2.17 19.79 -13.92
N ALA A 160 -1.69 19.84 -15.17
CA ALA A 160 -2.32 19.17 -16.30
C ALA A 160 -2.35 17.62 -16.18
N ILE A 161 -1.28 17.00 -15.65
CA ILE A 161 -1.29 15.56 -15.34
C ILE A 161 -2.33 15.26 -14.26
N CYS A 162 -2.40 16.09 -13.22
CA CYS A 162 -3.40 15.95 -12.15
C CYS A 162 -4.83 16.06 -12.69
N GLU A 163 -5.13 17.06 -13.52
CA GLU A 163 -6.42 17.20 -14.21
C GLU A 163 -6.72 15.98 -15.08
N LEU A 164 -5.74 15.48 -15.83
CA LEU A 164 -5.89 14.31 -16.70
C LEU A 164 -6.18 13.04 -15.89
N MET A 165 -5.51 12.85 -14.74
CA MET A 165 -5.78 11.75 -13.81
C MET A 165 -7.17 11.87 -13.18
N ASN A 166 -7.58 13.08 -12.80
CA ASN A 166 -8.88 13.34 -12.19
C ASN A 166 -10.04 13.25 -13.19
N GLY A 167 -9.78 13.37 -14.50
CA GLY A 167 -10.72 12.99 -15.55
C GLY A 167 -11.05 11.49 -15.61
N PHE A 168 -10.37 10.66 -14.82
CA PHE A 168 -10.69 9.27 -14.55
C PHE A 168 -11.05 9.02 -13.06
N ASP A 169 -11.49 10.07 -12.34
CA ASP A 169 -11.94 9.97 -10.95
C ASP A 169 -10.87 9.45 -9.97
N LEU A 170 -9.59 9.67 -10.26
CA LEU A 170 -8.49 9.16 -9.46
C LEU A 170 -8.21 9.95 -8.17
N ASN A 171 -8.81 11.14 -7.98
CA ASN A 171 -8.59 12.02 -6.83
C ASN A 171 -7.11 12.31 -6.53
N SER A 172 -6.31 12.43 -7.60
CA SER A 172 -4.91 12.79 -7.53
C SER A 172 -4.71 14.20 -6.98
N LYS A 173 -3.61 14.38 -6.26
CA LYS A 173 -3.22 15.65 -5.62
C LYS A 173 -1.84 16.08 -6.08
N THR A 174 -1.58 17.37 -6.03
CA THR A 174 -0.26 17.91 -6.36
C THR A 174 0.53 18.27 -5.09
N LEU A 175 1.86 18.24 -5.19
CA LEU A 175 2.77 18.67 -4.14
C LEU A 175 4.04 19.25 -4.75
N GLU A 176 4.49 20.40 -4.24
CA GLU A 176 5.78 20.98 -4.60
C GLU A 176 6.92 20.28 -3.86
N ARG A 177 8.02 20.00 -4.58
CA ARG A 177 9.27 19.44 -4.05
C ARG A 177 10.44 20.35 -4.43
N ARG A 178 11.59 20.14 -3.76
CA ARG A 178 12.80 20.96 -3.96
C ARG A 178 13.29 21.12 -5.42
N LYS A 179 12.90 20.23 -6.33
CA LYS A 179 13.39 20.20 -7.72
C LYS A 179 12.26 20.22 -8.77
N GLY A 180 11.02 20.50 -8.37
CA GLY A 180 9.86 20.47 -9.26
C GLY A 180 8.60 20.06 -8.52
N TYR A 181 7.68 19.42 -9.22
CA TYR A 181 6.34 19.11 -8.72
C TYR A 181 6.05 17.63 -8.87
N ILE A 182 5.16 17.12 -8.02
CA ILE A 182 4.63 15.77 -8.16
C ILE A 182 3.10 15.80 -8.22
N THR A 183 2.54 14.87 -8.97
CA THR A 183 1.14 14.46 -8.89
C THR A 183 1.11 13.07 -8.27
N TYR A 184 0.31 12.86 -7.23
CA TYR A 184 0.38 11.62 -6.45
C TYR A 184 -0.99 11.06 -6.03
N LEU A 185 -0.99 9.76 -5.74
CA LEU A 185 -2.09 8.96 -5.19
C LEU A 185 -1.63 8.24 -3.92
N LYS A 186 -2.50 8.19 -2.91
CA LYS A 186 -2.26 7.46 -1.65
C LYS A 186 -3.24 6.32 -1.40
N GLU A 187 -4.38 6.31 -2.09
CA GLU A 187 -5.40 5.29 -1.91
C GLU A 187 -5.07 4.07 -2.76
N ALA A 188 -5.08 2.89 -2.15
CA ALA A 188 -4.74 1.63 -2.83
C ALA A 188 -5.64 1.38 -4.04
N GLU A 189 -6.94 1.61 -3.88
CA GLU A 189 -7.95 1.46 -4.94
C GLU A 189 -7.64 2.37 -6.13
N LYS A 190 -7.31 3.64 -5.86
CA LYS A 190 -6.95 4.61 -6.91
C LYS A 190 -5.63 4.28 -7.59
N ILE A 191 -4.67 3.71 -6.87
CA ILE A 191 -3.44 3.20 -7.48
C ILE A 191 -3.74 2.03 -8.41
N THR A 192 -4.59 1.09 -7.99
CA THR A 192 -4.98 -0.06 -8.84
C THR A 192 -5.78 0.38 -10.06
N GLU A 193 -6.68 1.35 -9.91
CA GLU A 193 -7.42 1.97 -11.00
C GLU A 193 -6.47 2.66 -11.99
N PHE A 194 -5.47 3.40 -11.50
CA PHE A 194 -4.43 3.98 -12.34
C PHE A 194 -3.63 2.94 -13.12
N LEU A 195 -3.17 1.86 -12.46
CA LEU A 195 -2.45 0.76 -13.13
C LEU A 195 -3.30 0.14 -14.24
N ASN A 196 -4.60 -0.01 -14.02
CA ASN A 196 -5.55 -0.47 -15.04
C ASN A 196 -5.65 0.51 -16.22
N ILE A 197 -5.81 1.80 -15.93
CA ILE A 197 -5.95 2.87 -16.93
C ILE A 197 -4.75 2.91 -17.87
N ILE A 198 -3.53 2.77 -17.35
CA ILE A 198 -2.31 2.78 -18.16
C ILE A 198 -2.02 1.42 -18.81
N GLY A 199 -2.74 0.36 -18.47
CA GLY A 199 -2.59 -0.98 -19.06
C GLY A 199 -1.52 -1.87 -18.41
N ALA A 200 -1.13 -1.60 -17.16
CA ALA A 200 -0.21 -2.43 -16.39
C ALA A 200 -0.96 -3.54 -15.63
N HIS A 201 -1.59 -4.45 -16.37
CA HIS A 201 -2.50 -5.46 -15.81
C HIS A 201 -1.78 -6.48 -14.91
N ASN A 202 -0.58 -6.92 -15.26
CA ASN A 202 0.18 -7.87 -14.44
C ASN A 202 0.66 -7.20 -13.15
N ALA A 203 1.15 -5.95 -13.23
CA ALA A 203 1.48 -5.18 -12.04
C ALA A 203 0.26 -4.95 -11.14
N LEU A 204 -0.92 -4.67 -11.72
CA LEU A 204 -2.17 -4.56 -10.97
C LEU A 204 -2.51 -5.85 -10.24
N LEU A 205 -2.53 -6.99 -10.94
CA LEU A 205 -2.86 -8.29 -10.32
C LEU A 205 -1.92 -8.59 -9.16
N ARG A 206 -0.62 -8.42 -9.38
CA ARG A 206 0.38 -8.60 -8.32
C ARG A 206 0.18 -7.61 -7.15
N PHE A 207 -0.26 -6.39 -7.43
CA PHE A 207 -0.53 -5.41 -6.40
C PHE A 207 -1.70 -5.84 -5.51
N GLU A 208 -2.78 -6.31 -6.12
CA GLU A 208 -3.95 -6.84 -5.43
C GLU A 208 -3.63 -8.12 -4.65
N ASP A 209 -2.90 -9.06 -5.24
CA ASP A 209 -2.51 -10.32 -4.57
C ASP A 209 -1.76 -10.04 -3.25
N ILE A 210 -0.76 -9.13 -3.29
CA ILE A 210 0.01 -8.75 -2.11
C ILE A 210 -0.91 -8.07 -1.08
N ARG A 211 -1.80 -7.18 -1.52
CA ARG A 211 -2.75 -6.49 -0.62
C ARG A 211 -3.68 -7.49 0.08
N ILE A 212 -4.30 -8.39 -0.67
CA ILE A 212 -5.25 -9.39 -0.16
C ILE A 212 -4.58 -10.28 0.88
N VAL A 213 -3.42 -10.85 0.57
CA VAL A 213 -2.69 -11.73 1.50
C VAL A 213 -2.33 -10.99 2.79
N ARG A 214 -1.89 -9.74 2.68
CA ARG A 214 -1.54 -8.92 3.85
C ARG A 214 -2.77 -8.61 4.70
N ASP A 215 -3.87 -8.21 4.08
CA ASP A 215 -5.08 -7.84 4.80
C ASP A 215 -5.72 -9.08 5.47
N MET A 216 -5.64 -10.26 4.82
CA MET A 216 -5.99 -11.55 5.42
C MET A 216 -5.10 -11.86 6.64
N ARG A 217 -3.77 -11.77 6.50
CA ARG A 217 -2.83 -11.99 7.62
C ARG A 217 -3.10 -11.05 8.78
N ASN A 218 -3.35 -9.77 8.51
CA ASN A 218 -3.68 -8.78 9.54
C ASN A 218 -5.03 -9.07 10.21
N SER A 219 -6.00 -9.62 9.48
CA SER A 219 -7.27 -10.09 10.05
C SER A 219 -7.06 -11.28 10.99
N VAL A 220 -6.33 -12.30 10.52
CA VAL A 220 -5.99 -13.50 11.32
C VAL A 220 -5.19 -13.13 12.57
N ASN A 221 -4.17 -12.29 12.43
CA ASN A 221 -3.36 -11.84 13.58
C ASN A 221 -4.21 -11.12 14.62
N ARG A 222 -5.18 -10.28 14.20
CA ARG A 222 -6.11 -9.63 15.13
C ARG A 222 -7.01 -10.64 15.84
N LEU A 223 -7.51 -11.64 15.12
CA LEU A 223 -8.32 -12.72 15.70
C LEU A 223 -7.50 -13.51 16.75
N VAL A 224 -6.33 -14.01 16.36
CA VAL A 224 -5.44 -14.81 17.22
C VAL A 224 -5.02 -14.01 18.46
N ASN A 225 -4.68 -12.74 18.30
CA ASN A 225 -4.34 -11.88 19.44
C ASN A 225 -5.52 -11.70 20.41
N CYS A 226 -6.74 -11.56 19.88
CA CYS A 226 -7.95 -11.45 20.70
C CYS A 226 -8.21 -12.76 21.46
N GLU A 227 -8.14 -13.91 20.79
CA GLU A 227 -8.33 -15.23 21.40
C GLU A 227 -7.27 -15.50 22.47
N THR A 228 -5.99 -15.24 22.15
CA THR A 228 -4.87 -15.43 23.08
C THR A 228 -5.05 -14.55 24.32
N ALA A 229 -5.45 -13.28 24.14
CA ALA A 229 -5.71 -12.38 25.26
C ALA A 229 -6.90 -12.84 26.13
N ASN A 230 -7.97 -13.35 25.53
CA ASN A 230 -9.13 -13.88 26.25
C ASN A 230 -8.79 -15.17 27.01
N LEU A 231 -8.02 -16.07 26.38
CA LEU A 231 -7.54 -17.30 26.98
C LEU A 231 -6.61 -17.01 28.17
N ASN A 232 -5.64 -16.09 28.01
CA ASN A 232 -4.76 -15.66 29.10
C ASN A 232 -5.53 -15.03 30.27
N LYS A 233 -6.55 -14.20 30.01
CA LYS A 233 -7.42 -13.65 31.06
C LYS A 233 -8.20 -14.75 31.79
N THR A 234 -8.68 -15.76 31.06
CA THR A 234 -9.44 -16.87 31.62
C THR A 234 -8.56 -17.76 32.49
N ILE A 235 -7.36 -18.11 32.01
CA ILE A 235 -6.35 -18.85 32.77
C ILE A 235 -5.92 -18.06 34.02
N GLY A 236 -5.63 -16.76 33.88
CA GLY A 236 -5.25 -15.92 35.02
C GLY A 236 -6.36 -15.79 36.07
N ALA A 237 -7.63 -15.76 35.68
CA ALA A 237 -8.74 -15.79 36.62
C ALA A 237 -8.87 -17.17 37.30
N ALA A 238 -8.77 -18.24 36.53
CA ALA A 238 -8.79 -19.61 37.02
C ALA A 238 -7.72 -19.88 38.08
N LEU A 239 -6.47 -19.50 37.82
CA LEU A 239 -5.35 -19.68 38.75
C LEU A 239 -5.56 -18.88 40.05
N ARG A 240 -5.97 -17.61 39.95
CA ARG A 240 -6.27 -16.79 41.14
C ARG A 240 -7.38 -17.39 41.99
N GLN A 241 -8.45 -17.89 41.37
CA GLN A 241 -9.54 -18.54 42.09
C GLN A 241 -9.05 -19.77 42.85
N ILE A 242 -8.22 -20.60 42.22
CA ILE A 242 -7.65 -21.80 42.85
C ILE A 242 -6.72 -21.42 44.01
N GLU A 243 -5.87 -20.41 43.85
CA GLU A 243 -5.00 -19.91 44.91
C GLU A 243 -5.80 -19.37 46.11
N ASN A 244 -6.86 -18.61 45.84
CA ASN A 244 -7.74 -18.07 46.89
C ASN A 244 -8.49 -19.18 47.64
N ILE A 245 -9.00 -20.18 46.92
CA ILE A 245 -9.65 -21.35 47.52
C ILE A 245 -8.66 -22.14 48.41
N ARG A 246 -7.43 -22.39 47.91
CA ARG A 246 -6.39 -23.06 48.71
C ARG A 246 -6.03 -22.27 49.96
N TYR A 247 -5.87 -20.95 49.84
CA TYR A 247 -5.56 -20.09 50.97
C TYR A 247 -6.65 -20.13 52.06
N ILE A 248 -7.93 -20.07 51.67
CA ILE A 248 -9.06 -20.20 52.61
C ILE A 248 -9.00 -21.56 53.33
N ASP A 249 -8.82 -22.64 52.56
CA ASP A 249 -8.77 -24.01 53.10
C ASP A 249 -7.63 -24.20 54.11
N GLU A 250 -6.43 -23.72 53.77
CA GLU A 250 -5.24 -23.81 54.64
C GLU A 250 -5.34 -22.95 55.91
N THR A 251 -6.07 -21.83 55.86
CA THR A 251 -6.14 -20.88 56.98
C THR A 251 -7.27 -21.20 57.95
N VAL A 252 -8.46 -21.51 57.44
CA VAL A 252 -9.70 -21.63 58.24
C VAL A 252 -10.58 -22.82 57.84
N GLY A 253 -10.20 -23.58 56.80
CA GLY A 253 -11.00 -24.65 56.21
C GLY A 253 -12.16 -24.14 55.35
N LEU A 254 -12.53 -24.89 54.32
CA LEU A 254 -13.65 -24.53 53.43
C LEU A 254 -15.03 -24.57 54.12
N ASP A 255 -15.15 -25.23 55.27
CA ASP A 255 -16.41 -25.35 56.02
C ASP A 255 -16.94 -24.01 56.55
N ILE A 256 -16.10 -22.97 56.61
CA ILE A 256 -16.51 -21.61 56.99
C ILE A 256 -17.36 -20.94 55.90
N LEU A 257 -17.24 -21.40 54.66
CA LEU A 257 -18.00 -20.87 53.54
C LEU A 257 -19.47 -21.31 53.66
N PRO A 258 -20.44 -20.47 53.27
CA PRO A 258 -21.83 -20.91 53.09
C PRO A 258 -21.91 -22.07 52.10
N ASP A 259 -22.82 -23.02 52.30
CA ASP A 259 -22.90 -24.28 51.54
C ASP A 259 -22.82 -24.09 50.01
N LYS A 260 -23.51 -23.06 49.50
CA LYS A 260 -23.53 -22.72 48.07
C LYS A 260 -22.19 -22.22 47.51
N LEU A 261 -21.33 -21.66 48.35
CA LEU A 261 -19.97 -21.24 48.01
C LEU A 261 -18.98 -22.38 48.24
N GLN A 262 -19.15 -23.15 49.31
CA GLN A 262 -18.32 -24.32 49.61
C GLN A 262 -18.36 -25.35 48.46
N GLU A 263 -19.55 -25.67 47.95
CA GLU A 263 -19.71 -26.57 46.80
C GLU A 263 -18.93 -26.07 45.56
N ILE A 264 -19.00 -24.75 45.28
CA ILE A 264 -18.29 -24.16 44.14
C ILE A 264 -16.77 -24.14 44.36
N ALA A 265 -16.32 -23.87 45.59
CA ALA A 265 -14.91 -23.90 45.95
C ALA A 265 -14.33 -25.31 45.74
N GLN A 266 -15.06 -26.34 46.19
CA GLN A 266 -14.66 -27.74 46.02
C GLN A 266 -14.63 -28.13 44.54
N LEU A 267 -15.72 -27.87 43.80
CA LEU A 267 -15.78 -28.16 42.36
C LEU A 267 -14.67 -27.45 41.57
N ARG A 268 -14.36 -26.19 41.92
CA ARG A 268 -13.28 -25.45 41.24
C ARG A 268 -11.89 -25.96 41.57
N ARG A 269 -11.67 -26.50 42.78
CA ARG A 269 -10.41 -27.13 43.20
C ARG A 269 -10.19 -28.45 42.47
N ASP A 270 -11.25 -29.25 42.36
CA ASP A 270 -11.21 -30.60 41.79
C ASP A 270 -11.14 -30.56 40.26
N TYR A 271 -11.82 -29.58 39.63
CA TYR A 271 -11.83 -29.38 38.19
C TYR A 271 -11.24 -28.00 37.84
N GLN A 272 -9.92 -27.97 37.65
CA GLN A 272 -9.15 -26.73 37.45
C GLN A 272 -9.14 -26.27 35.98
N ASP A 273 -9.31 -27.20 35.06
CA ASP A 273 -9.26 -27.03 33.61
C ASP A 273 -10.63 -26.74 32.98
N VAL A 274 -11.72 -27.00 33.70
CA VAL A 274 -13.08 -26.76 33.20
C VAL A 274 -13.45 -25.28 33.18
N THR A 275 -14.34 -24.91 32.28
CA THR A 275 -14.89 -23.56 32.17
C THR A 275 -15.93 -23.26 33.25
N LEU A 276 -16.20 -21.98 33.49
CA LEU A 276 -17.27 -21.54 34.40
C LEU A 276 -18.67 -22.05 33.98
N LYS A 277 -18.87 -22.35 32.69
CA LYS A 277 -20.14 -22.89 32.20
C LYS A 277 -20.27 -24.35 32.61
N GLU A 278 -19.23 -25.14 32.39
CA GLU A 278 -19.18 -26.56 32.77
C GLU A 278 -19.28 -26.73 34.29
N LEU A 279 -18.61 -25.89 35.09
CA LEU A 279 -18.80 -25.86 36.54
C LEU A 279 -20.26 -25.66 36.94
N GLY A 280 -20.99 -24.80 36.22
CA GLY A 280 -22.40 -24.55 36.48
C GLY A 280 -23.31 -25.73 36.15
N GLU A 281 -22.87 -26.65 35.28
CA GLU A 281 -23.58 -27.88 34.94
C GLU A 281 -23.30 -29.00 35.96
N MET A 282 -22.21 -28.92 36.71
CA MET A 282 -21.80 -29.88 37.75
C MET A 282 -22.43 -29.62 39.13
N VAL A 283 -23.18 -28.53 39.30
CA VAL A 283 -23.78 -28.16 40.59
C VAL A 283 -24.98 -29.06 40.93
N SER A 284 -25.00 -29.60 42.15
CA SER A 284 -25.96 -30.60 42.63
C SER A 284 -27.40 -30.07 42.69
N GLY A 285 -27.58 -28.76 42.93
CA GLY A 285 -28.87 -28.08 43.08
C GLY A 285 -29.54 -27.62 41.78
N GLY A 286 -29.03 -28.03 40.61
CA GLY A 286 -29.52 -27.66 39.28
C GLY A 286 -28.59 -26.70 38.53
N LYS A 287 -28.75 -26.63 37.20
CA LYS A 287 -27.84 -25.89 36.30
C LYS A 287 -27.79 -24.41 36.67
N ILE A 288 -26.58 -23.91 36.95
CA ILE A 288 -26.31 -22.50 37.22
C ILE A 288 -25.72 -21.84 35.98
N SER A 289 -26.13 -20.61 35.70
CA SER A 289 -25.55 -19.84 34.60
C SER A 289 -24.08 -19.49 34.88
N LYS A 290 -23.28 -19.30 33.81
CA LYS A 290 -21.90 -18.80 33.89
C LYS A 290 -21.77 -17.55 34.79
N SER A 291 -22.71 -16.63 34.71
CA SER A 291 -22.73 -15.40 35.53
C SER A 291 -22.96 -15.72 37.02
N GLY A 292 -23.86 -16.65 37.33
CA GLY A 292 -24.11 -17.10 38.70
C GLY A 292 -22.88 -17.75 39.34
N ILE A 293 -22.16 -18.59 38.60
CA ILE A 293 -20.89 -19.18 39.06
C ILE A 293 -19.83 -18.10 39.27
N ASN A 294 -19.66 -17.19 38.30
CA ASN A 294 -18.72 -16.09 38.41
C ASN A 294 -18.98 -15.21 39.64
N HIS A 295 -20.25 -14.94 39.95
CA HIS A 295 -20.62 -14.18 41.14
C HIS A 295 -20.28 -14.90 42.45
N ARG A 296 -20.45 -16.22 42.50
CA ARG A 296 -20.05 -17.03 43.67
C ARG A 296 -18.54 -17.07 43.85
N LEU A 297 -17.77 -17.24 42.77
CA LEU A 297 -16.31 -17.20 42.81
C LEU A 297 -15.77 -15.83 43.22
N ARG A 298 -16.39 -14.73 42.77
CA ARG A 298 -16.04 -13.38 43.29
C ARG A 298 -16.23 -13.24 44.79
N LYS A 299 -17.31 -13.81 45.35
CA LYS A 299 -17.50 -13.81 46.81
C LYS A 299 -16.44 -14.62 47.54
N ILE A 300 -15.99 -15.73 46.95
CA ILE A 300 -14.88 -16.52 47.48
C ILE A 300 -13.58 -15.71 47.44
N ASP A 301 -13.31 -15.01 46.33
CA ASP A 301 -12.16 -14.10 46.22
C ASP A 301 -12.21 -13.00 47.29
N GLU A 302 -13.38 -12.37 47.51
CA GLU A 302 -13.58 -11.37 48.57
C GLU A 302 -13.32 -11.93 49.98
N ILE A 303 -13.70 -13.18 50.25
CA ILE A 303 -13.44 -13.84 51.54
C ILE A 303 -11.94 -14.11 51.71
N ALA A 304 -11.25 -14.56 50.65
CA ALA A 304 -9.80 -14.76 50.69
C ALA A 304 -9.05 -13.44 50.97
N GLU A 305 -9.45 -12.33 50.33
CA GLU A 305 -8.87 -11.01 50.58
C GLU A 305 -9.08 -10.53 52.03
N LYS A 306 -10.28 -10.75 52.60
CA LYS A 306 -10.55 -10.43 54.01
C LYS A 306 -9.66 -11.22 54.97
N LEU A 307 -9.48 -12.51 54.72
CA LEU A 307 -8.58 -13.35 55.51
C LEU A 307 -7.12 -12.91 55.39
N ARG A 308 -6.68 -12.47 54.20
CA ARG A 308 -5.33 -11.88 54.01
C ARG A 308 -5.16 -10.56 54.76
N ALA A 309 -6.23 -9.78 54.90
CA ALA A 309 -6.25 -8.54 55.68
C ALA A 309 -6.35 -8.77 57.21
N GLY A 310 -6.45 -10.02 57.67
CA GLY A 310 -6.56 -10.35 59.10
C GLY A 310 -7.97 -10.21 59.68
N GLU A 311 -9.00 -10.07 58.85
CA GLU A 311 -10.40 -10.02 59.29
C GLU A 311 -10.92 -11.41 59.68
N THR A 312 -11.73 -11.49 60.73
CA THR A 312 -12.36 -12.74 61.16
C THR A 312 -13.62 -13.01 60.34
N VAL A 313 -13.65 -14.12 59.59
CA VAL A 313 -14.81 -14.53 58.80
C VAL A 313 -15.64 -15.51 59.62
N VAL A 314 -16.89 -15.16 59.92
CA VAL A 314 -17.83 -16.01 60.66
C VAL A 314 -18.85 -16.58 59.69
N LYS A 315 -19.09 -17.90 59.75
CA LYS A 315 -20.13 -18.57 58.98
C LYS A 315 -21.50 -17.97 59.35
N LYS A 316 -22.17 -17.35 58.37
CA LYS A 316 -23.57 -16.90 58.48
C LYS A 316 -24.51 -17.98 58.03
#